data_AF-A0A060ZNF6-F1
#
_entry.id   AF-A0A060ZNF6-F1
#
_cell.length_a   1.000
_cell.length_b   1.000
_cell.length_c   1.000
_cell.angle_alpha   90.00
_cell.angle_beta   90.00
_cell.angle_gamma   90.00
#
_symmetry.space_group_name_H-M   'P 1'
#
loop_
_entity.id
_entity.type
_entity.pdbx_description
1 polymer ?
#
loop_
_entity_poly.entity_id
_entity_poly.type
_entity_poly.pdbx_seq_one_letter_code
_entity_poly.pdbx_strand_id
1 'polypeptide(L)' 'MTLEAIAAREAGAEVLGISLVTNLAAGMTGEPLNHEEVLQAGRDSASRMGSLLSQVLNRL' A
#
# COMPACT_ATOMS: atom_id res chain seq x y z
N MET A 1 2.20 -4.94 7.73
CA MET A 1 3.55 -4.59 7.22
C MET A 1 4.57 -4.38 8.34
N THR A 2 4.23 -3.79 9.49
CA THR A 2 5.22 -3.59 10.58
C THR A 2 5.88 -4.88 11.07
N LEU A 3 5.08 -5.92 11.37
CA LEU A 3 5.60 -7.19 11.89
C LEU A 3 6.40 -7.94 10.82
N GLU A 4 5.90 -7.91 9.58
CA GLU A 4 6.53 -8.53 8.42
C GLU A 4 7.87 -7.87 8.09
N ALA A 5 7.95 -6.54 8.17
CA ALA A 5 9.20 -5.81 7.97
C ALA A 5 10.23 -6.14 9.07
N ILE A 6 9.81 -6.22 10.34
CA ILE A 6 10.69 -6.62 11.44
C ILE A 6 11.23 -8.04 11.21
N ALA A 7 10.36 -8.99 10.87
CA ALA A 7 10.75 -10.37 10.62
C ALA A 7 11.69 -10.51 9.40
N ALA A 8 11.40 -9.81 8.30
CA ALA A 8 12.25 -9.82 7.11
C ALA A 8 13.65 -9.24 7.40
N ARG A 9 13.72 -8.16 8.19
CA ARG A 9 15.00 -7.56 8.61
C ARG A 9 15.78 -8.46 9.54
N GLU A 10 15.12 -9.15 10.46
CA GLU A 10 15.74 -10.14 11.35
C GLU A 10 16.33 -11.31 10.55
N ALA A 11 15.61 -11.78 9.52
CA ALA A 11 16.06 -12.81 8.59
C ALA A 11 17.14 -12.34 7.58
N GLY A 12 17.61 -11.09 7.67
CA GLY A 12 18.66 -10.55 6.80
C GLY A 12 18.20 -10.10 5.40
N ALA A 13 16.89 -10.00 5.15
CA ALA A 13 16.36 -9.52 3.88
C ALA A 13 16.29 -7.98 3.83
N GLU A 14 16.46 -7.41 2.64
CA GLU A 14 16.14 -6.01 2.37
C GLU A 14 14.62 -5.81 2.22
N VAL A 15 14.12 -4.64 2.64
CA VAL A 15 12.66 -4.37 2.69
C VAL A 15 12.35 -3.08 1.94
N LEU A 16 11.43 -3.17 0.97
CA LEU A 16 10.77 -2.05 0.32
C LEU A 16 9.28 -2.06 0.65
N GLY A 17 8.79 -1.04 1.35
CA GLY A 17 7.38 -0.86 1.68
C GLY A 17 6.68 0.13 0.74
N ILE A 18 5.48 -0.22 0.27
CA ILE A 18 4.64 0.65 -0.56
C ILE A 18 3.23 0.67 0.02
N SER A 19 2.70 1.87 0.24
CA SER A 19 1.33 2.08 0.71
C SER A 19 0.48 2.71 -0.38
N LEU A 20 -0.72 2.16 -0.62
CA LEU A 20 -1.75 2.81 -1.41
C LEU A 20 -2.64 3.64 -0.47
N VAL A 21 -2.66 4.95 -0.64
CA VAL A 21 -3.57 5.83 0.09
C VAL A 21 -4.97 5.69 -0.51
N THR A 22 -5.83 4.92 0.13
CA THR A 22 -7.20 4.64 -0.33
C THR A 22 -8.23 5.65 0.16
N ASN A 23 -7.91 6.38 1.24
CA ASN A 23 -8.78 7.38 1.85
C ASN A 23 -7.94 8.38 2.65
N LEU A 24 -8.52 9.53 2.95
CA LEU A 24 -7.95 10.47 3.92
C LEU A 24 -8.14 9.94 5.34
N ALA A 25 -7.26 10.34 6.26
CA ALA A 25 -7.35 9.92 7.66
C ALA A 25 -8.65 10.40 8.31
N ALA A 26 -9.14 9.65 9.30
CA ALA A 26 -10.37 9.98 10.02
C ALA A 26 -10.33 11.42 10.56
N GLY A 27 -11.43 12.16 10.40
CA GLY A 27 -11.56 13.55 10.84
C GLY A 27 -11.04 14.61 9.85
N MET A 28 -10.40 14.23 8.73
CA MET A 28 -9.93 15.18 7.71
C MET A 28 -11.03 15.68 6.78
N THR A 29 -12.06 14.86 6.52
CA THR A 29 -13.15 15.16 5.58
C THR A 29 -14.48 15.46 6.26
N GLY A 30 -14.63 15.09 7.54
CA GLY A 30 -15.91 15.11 8.26
C GLY A 30 -16.79 13.88 8.04
N GLU A 31 -16.46 13.03 7.06
CA GLU A 31 -17.18 11.79 6.75
C GLU A 31 -16.56 10.58 7.47
N PRO A 32 -17.36 9.57 7.88
CA PRO A 32 -16.85 8.34 8.46
C PRO A 32 -16.10 7.48 7.42
N LEU A 33 -15.17 6.64 7.88
CA LEU A 33 -14.46 5.72 6.99
C LEU A 33 -15.34 4.52 6.61
N ASN A 34 -15.30 4.14 5.34
CA ASN A 34 -16.02 3.00 4.79
C ASN A 34 -15.08 1.99 4.12
N HIS A 35 -15.22 0.71 4.46
CA HIS A 35 -14.41 -0.37 3.87
C HIS A 35 -14.67 -0.55 2.36
N GLU A 36 -15.90 -0.34 1.89
CA GLU A 36 -16.22 -0.47 0.47
C GLU A 36 -15.49 0.57 -0.39
N GLU A 37 -15.35 1.81 0.13
CA GLU A 37 -14.58 2.88 -0.52
C GLU A 37 -13.10 2.53 -0.60
N VAL A 38 -12.55 1.93 0.46
CA VAL A 38 -11.16 1.44 0.47
C VAL A 38 -10.94 0.41 -0.62
N LEU A 39 -11.84 -0.57 -0.74
CA LEU A 39 -11.76 -1.59 -1.79
C LEU A 39 -11.94 -0.99 -3.19
N GLN A 40 -12.81 0.00 -3.35
CA GLN A 40 -13.02 0.67 -4.63
C GLN A 40 -11.77 1.44 -5.07
N ALA A 41 -11.18 2.26 -4.19
CA ALA A 41 -9.93 2.95 -4.47
C ALA A 41 -8.78 1.98 -4.80
N GLY A 42 -8.77 0.80 -4.14
CA GLY A 42 -7.87 -0.31 -4.46
C GLY A 42 -8.06 -0.82 -5.89
N ARG A 43 -9.30 -1.10 -6.30
CA ARG A 43 -9.64 -1.55 -7.66
C ARG A 43 -9.27 -0.50 -8.70
N ASP A 44 -9.60 0.77 -8.45
CA ASP A 44 -9.33 1.87 -9.37
C ASP A 44 -7.82 2.09 -9.58
N SER A 45 -7.02 1.79 -8.56
CA SER A 45 -5.56 1.95 -8.58
C SER A 45 -4.81 0.71 -9.09
N ALA A 46 -5.48 -0.43 -9.29
CA ALA A 46 -4.86 -1.73 -9.49
C ALA A 46 -3.91 -1.77 -10.69
N SER A 47 -4.33 -1.23 -11.84
CA SER A 47 -3.50 -1.19 -13.05
C SER A 47 -2.23 -0.36 -12.85
N ARG A 48 -2.37 0.86 -12.29
CA ARG A 48 -1.24 1.74 -12.00
C ARG A 48 -0.27 1.12 -11.00
N MET A 49 -0.79 0.48 -9.95
CA MET A 49 0.03 -0.18 -8.94
C MET A 49 0.81 -1.36 -9.54
N GLY A 50 0.17 -2.17 -10.38
CA GLY A 50 0.84 -3.26 -11.09
C GLY A 50 1.97 -2.76 -12.00
N SER A 51 1.73 -1.69 -12.76
CA SER A 51 2.77 -1.08 -13.59
C SER A 51 3.93 -0.49 -12.78
N LEU A 52 3.65 0.13 -11.63
CA LEU A 52 4.68 0.65 -10.73
C LEU A 52 5.56 -0.49 -10.20
N LEU A 53 4.94 -1.55 -9.67
CA LEU A 53 5.66 -2.71 -9.13
C LEU A 53 6.54 -3.36 -10.19
N SER A 54 6.03 -3.55 -11.41
CA SER A 54 6.83 -4.10 -12.51
C SER A 54 8.06 -3.23 -12.83
N GLN A 55 7.89 -1.91 -12.86
CA GLN A 55 9.01 -0.99 -13.13
C GLN A 55 10.05 -0.96 -12.00
N VAL A 56 9.60 -1.03 -10.75
CA VAL A 56 10.48 -1.06 -9.58
C VAL A 56 11.30 -2.35 -9.58
N LEU A 57 10.66 -3.51 -9.77
CA LEU A 57 11.33 -4.80 -9.79
C LEU A 57 12.36 -4.92 -10.92
N ASN A 58 12.10 -4.32 -12.08
CA ASN A 58 13.07 -4.29 -13.18
C ASN A 58 14.32 -3.42 -12.92
N ARG A 59 14.33 -2.63 -11.84
CA ARG A 59 15.45 -1.74 -11.46
C ARG A 59 16.21 -2.21 -10.23
N LEU A 60 15.76 -3.29 -9.60
CA LEU A 60 16.43 -3.97 -8.48
C LEU A 60 17.19 -5.18 -9.02
#